data_AF-A0A2M6ZRP5-F1
#
_entry.id   AF-A0A2M6ZRP5-F1
#
_cell.length_a   1.000
_cell.length_b   1.000
_cell.length_c   1.000
_cell.angle_alpha   90.00
_cell.angle_beta   90.00
_cell.angle_gamma   90.00
#
_symmetry.space_group_name_H-M   'P 1'
#
loop_
_entity.id
_entity.type
_entity.pdbx_description
1 polymer ?
#
loop_
_entity_poly.entity_id
_entity_poly.type
_entity_poly.pdbx_seq_one_letter_code
_entity_poly.pdbx_strand_id
1 'polypeptide(L)'
;MMIPVAHGPSGQSLRVAFANPLDEEAVVAVEAAAELPVECSVAVATDVLDAINREYRRRETKVVFRPAPKPVEANRLPLPVEPPSEPAPELVDASITAPARRLDGEASLELRHEALLLALIERGLVTRADYLEALKRLLGREG
;
A
#
# COMPACT_ATOMS: atom_id res chain seq x y z
N MET A 1 -5.16 -1.43 0.58
CA MET A 1 -6.20 -1.13 -0.44
C MET A 1 -7.33 -2.14 -0.31
N MET A 2 -8.57 -1.67 -0.35
CA MET A 2 -9.74 -2.49 -0.09
C MET A 2 -11.00 -1.91 -0.74
N ILE A 3 -12.03 -2.75 -0.94
CA ILE A 3 -13.34 -2.34 -1.46
C ILE A 3 -14.47 -3.12 -0.77
N PRO A 4 -15.55 -2.45 -0.31
CA PRO A 4 -16.74 -3.13 0.16
C PRO A 4 -17.41 -3.90 -0.99
N VAL A 5 -17.74 -5.17 -0.77
CA VAL A 5 -18.32 -6.04 -1.81
C VAL A 5 -19.81 -6.24 -1.60
N ALA A 6 -20.21 -6.58 -0.38
CA ALA A 6 -21.60 -6.88 -0.03
C ALA A 6 -21.79 -6.81 1.49
N HIS A 7 -23.04 -6.73 1.93
CA HIS A 7 -23.36 -7.08 3.32
C HIS A 7 -23.35 -8.60 3.48
N GLY A 8 -23.06 -9.07 4.69
CA GLY A 8 -23.22 -10.48 5.05
C GLY A 8 -24.67 -10.93 4.93
N PRO A 9 -24.93 -12.25 4.94
CA PRO A 9 -26.26 -12.81 4.71
C PRO A 9 -27.31 -12.37 5.73
N SER A 10 -26.89 -11.98 6.94
CA SER A 10 -27.76 -11.41 7.99
C SER A 10 -27.87 -9.88 7.96
N GLY A 11 -27.12 -9.19 7.11
CA GLY A 11 -27.01 -7.73 7.11
C GLY A 11 -26.26 -7.15 8.32
N GLN A 12 -25.76 -7.99 9.22
CA GLN A 12 -25.05 -7.58 10.44
C GLN A 12 -23.54 -7.51 10.28
N SER A 13 -23.01 -7.89 9.12
CA SER A 13 -21.57 -7.81 8.80
C SER A 13 -21.36 -7.16 7.43
N LEU A 14 -20.19 -6.58 7.22
CA LEU A 14 -19.78 -6.04 5.93
C LEU A 14 -18.67 -6.92 5.35
N ARG A 15 -18.88 -7.47 4.15
CA ARG A 15 -17.86 -8.21 3.42
C ARG A 15 -16.99 -7.24 2.63
N VAL A 16 -15.70 -7.27 2.90
CA VAL A 16 -14.74 -6.35 2.30
C VAL A 16 -13.61 -7.15 1.67
N ALA A 17 -13.25 -6.79 0.44
CA ALA A 17 -12.10 -7.38 -0.25
C ALA A 17 -10.85 -6.55 0.04
N PHE A 18 -9.82 -7.18 0.58
CA PHE A 18 -8.53 -6.58 0.92
C PHE A 18 -7.42 -7.10 0.02
N ALA A 19 -6.57 -6.18 -0.45
CA ALA A 19 -5.30 -6.53 -1.10
C ALA A 19 -4.25 -7.01 -0.08
N ASN A 20 -4.32 -6.50 1.15
CA ASN A 20 -3.52 -6.94 2.28
C ASN A 20 -4.43 -7.06 3.51
N PRO A 21 -4.87 -8.27 3.90
CA PRO A 21 -5.70 -8.48 5.08
C PRO A 21 -4.90 -8.43 6.40
N LEU A 22 -3.57 -8.43 6.34
CA LEU A 22 -2.69 -8.38 7.51
C LEU A 22 -2.43 -6.94 7.99
N ASP A 23 -3.00 -5.96 7.29
CA ASP A 23 -2.98 -4.56 7.70
C ASP A 23 -4.09 -4.33 8.75
N GLU A 24 -3.78 -4.60 10.02
CA GLU A 24 -4.72 -4.51 11.13
C GLU A 24 -5.29 -3.09 11.28
N GLU A 25 -4.48 -2.06 11.03
CA GLU A 25 -4.93 -0.66 11.06
C GLU A 25 -6.03 -0.41 10.02
N ALA A 26 -5.86 -0.94 8.81
CA ALA A 26 -6.86 -0.83 7.76
C ALA A 26 -8.16 -1.58 8.12
N VAL A 27 -8.09 -2.75 8.74
CA VAL A 27 -9.28 -3.50 9.16
C VAL A 27 -10.05 -2.73 10.24
N VAL A 28 -9.34 -2.26 11.28
CA VAL A 28 -9.94 -1.48 12.38
C VAL A 28 -10.56 -0.18 11.86
N ALA A 29 -9.90 0.51 10.94
CA ALA A 29 -10.44 1.74 10.35
C ALA A 29 -11.75 1.51 9.60
N VAL A 30 -11.89 0.36 8.93
CA VAL A 30 -13.12 0.02 8.19
C VAL A 30 -14.24 -0.35 9.15
N GLU A 31 -13.98 -1.15 10.17
CA GLU A 31 -14.98 -1.48 11.18
C GLU A 31 -15.49 -0.22 11.90
N ALA A 32 -14.59 0.69 12.25
CA ALA A 32 -14.94 1.96 12.87
C ALA A 32 -15.78 2.86 11.95
N ALA A 33 -15.49 2.87 10.64
CA ALA A 33 -16.23 3.69 9.68
C ALA A 33 -17.58 3.08 9.27
N ALA A 34 -17.68 1.74 9.25
CA ALA A 34 -18.88 1.02 8.84
C ALA A 34 -19.84 0.76 9.99
N GLU A 35 -19.39 0.88 11.25
CA GLU A 35 -20.12 0.49 12.47
C GLU A 35 -20.64 -0.96 12.42
N LEU A 36 -19.99 -1.80 11.61
CA LEU A 36 -20.34 -3.19 11.36
C LEU A 36 -19.07 -4.06 11.43
N PRO A 37 -19.16 -5.28 11.98
CA PRO A 37 -18.07 -6.25 11.94
C PRO A 37 -17.69 -6.59 10.49
N VAL A 38 -16.40 -6.67 10.22
CA VAL A 38 -15.88 -6.86 8.86
C VAL A 38 -15.52 -8.32 8.59
N GLU A 39 -16.17 -8.90 7.58
CA GLU A 39 -15.75 -10.17 6.99
C GLU A 39 -14.67 -9.91 5.93
N CYS A 40 -13.42 -10.21 6.27
CA CYS A 40 -12.30 -10.04 5.35
C CYS A 40 -12.30 -11.12 4.26
N SER A 41 -12.20 -10.69 3.01
CA SER A 41 -11.91 -11.55 1.85
C SER A 41 -10.63 -11.07 1.19
N VAL A 42 -9.78 -11.99 0.73
CA VAL A 42 -8.48 -11.64 0.13
C VAL A 42 -8.62 -11.59 -1.38
N ALA A 43 -8.11 -10.54 -2.00
CA ALA A 43 -8.07 -10.37 -3.44
C ALA A 43 -6.72 -9.81 -3.90
N VAL A 44 -6.36 -10.02 -5.17
CA VAL A 44 -5.14 -9.44 -5.73
C VAL A 44 -5.29 -7.92 -5.80
N ALA A 45 -4.23 -7.17 -5.52
CA ALA A 45 -4.27 -5.71 -5.51
C ALA A 45 -4.80 -5.11 -6.83
N THR A 46 -4.43 -5.70 -7.97
CA THR A 46 -4.92 -5.31 -9.29
C THR A 46 -6.43 -5.46 -9.41
N ASP A 47 -7.00 -6.58 -8.94
CA ASP A 47 -8.43 -6.83 -9.01
C ASP A 47 -9.23 -5.86 -8.14
N VAL A 48 -8.70 -5.53 -6.95
CA VAL A 48 -9.30 -4.52 -6.07
C VAL A 48 -9.28 -3.14 -6.73
N LEU A 49 -8.15 -2.78 -7.36
CA LEU A 49 -8.01 -1.50 -8.06
C LEU A 49 -8.95 -1.40 -9.26
N ASP A 50 -9.06 -2.48 -10.04
CA ASP A 50 -9.97 -2.55 -11.19
C ASP A 50 -11.43 -2.49 -10.74
N ALA A 51 -11.78 -3.14 -9.64
CA ALA A 51 -13.12 -3.04 -9.04
C ALA A 51 -13.44 -1.60 -8.57
N ILE A 52 -12.49 -0.92 -7.91
CA ILE A 52 -12.63 0.48 -7.50
C ILE A 52 -12.83 1.37 -8.73
N ASN A 53 -11.99 1.21 -9.75
CA ASN A 53 -12.08 1.98 -10.98
C ASN A 53 -13.40 1.71 -11.72
N ARG A 54 -13.92 0.49 -11.69
CA ARG A 54 -15.20 0.16 -12.31
C ARG A 54 -16.37 0.84 -11.60
N GLU A 55 -16.39 0.80 -10.27
CA GLU A 55 -17.54 1.27 -9.48
C GLU A 55 -17.53 2.80 -9.26
N TYR A 56 -16.36 3.38 -9.02
CA TYR A 56 -16.25 4.79 -8.57
C TYR A 56 -15.82 5.77 -9.66
N ARG A 57 -15.26 5.31 -10.78
CA ARG A 57 -14.80 6.22 -11.85
C ARG A 57 -15.94 6.81 -12.70
N ARG A 58 -17.16 6.26 -12.60
CA ARG A 58 -18.35 6.72 -13.32
C ARG A 58 -19.35 7.53 -12.48
N ARG A 59 -19.10 7.69 -11.18
CA ARG A 59 -19.96 8.52 -10.30
C ARG A 59 -19.28 9.87 -10.12
N GLU A 60 -19.97 10.95 -10.48
CA GLU A 60 -19.62 12.29 -10.03
C GLU A 60 -19.53 12.26 -8.50
N THR A 61 -18.34 12.48 -7.96
CA THR A 61 -18.13 12.55 -6.52
C THR A 61 -18.83 13.80 -6.00
N LYS A 62 -19.99 13.62 -5.37
CA LYS A 62 -20.68 14.70 -4.69
C LYS A 62 -19.91 15.00 -3.41
N VAL A 63 -19.06 16.02 -3.44
CA VAL A 63 -18.36 16.53 -2.25
C VAL A 63 -19.43 17.00 -1.25
N VAL A 64 -19.63 16.24 -0.18
CA VAL A 64 -20.47 16.68 0.93
C VAL A 64 -19.65 17.67 1.74
N PHE A 65 -19.92 18.96 1.56
CA PHE A 65 -19.36 19.99 2.43
C PHE A 65 -19.81 19.71 3.86
N ARG A 66 -18.86 19.30 4.71
CA ARG A 66 -19.07 19.33 6.17
C ARG A 66 -19.15 20.81 6.55
N PRO A 67 -20.23 21.30 7.17
CA PRO A 67 -20.23 22.66 7.69
C PRO A 67 -19.06 22.78 8.66
N ALA A 68 -18.19 23.78 8.41
CA ALA A 68 -17.04 24.03 9.24
C ALA A 68 -17.48 24.16 10.71
N PRO A 69 -16.75 23.56 11.67
CA PRO A 69 -16.98 23.87 13.07
C PRO A 69 -16.85 25.38 13.25
N LYS A 70 -17.79 25.99 14.00
CA LYS A 70 -17.82 27.42 14.27
C LYS A 70 -16.43 27.89 14.70
N PRO A 71 -15.91 29.02 14.17
CA PRO A 71 -14.60 29.50 14.55
C PRO A 71 -14.62 29.79 16.05
N VAL A 72 -13.82 29.04 16.80
CA VAL A 72 -13.40 29.46 18.13
C VAL A 72 -12.52 30.68 17.91
N GLU A 73 -12.86 31.80 18.53
CA GLU A 73 -12.12 33.06 18.44
C GLU A 73 -10.65 32.82 18.78
N ALA A 74 -9.82 32.72 17.74
CA ALA A 74 -8.38 32.73 17.89
C ALA A 74 -7.98 34.17 18.23
N ASN A 75 -7.66 34.41 19.50
CA ASN A 75 -6.97 35.61 19.96
C ASN A 75 -5.74 35.84 19.07
N ARG A 76 -5.83 36.84 18.18
CA ARG A 76 -4.74 37.26 17.31
C ARG A 76 -3.66 37.94 18.15
N LEU A 77 -2.58 37.23 18.45
CA LEU A 77 -1.32 37.89 18.79
C LEU A 77 -0.68 38.42 17.48
N PRO A 78 -0.24 39.68 17.42
CA PRO A 78 0.42 40.22 16.24
C PRO A 78 1.84 39.65 16.14
N LEU A 79 2.18 39.03 15.00
CA LEU A 79 3.56 38.68 14.67
C LEU A 79 4.27 39.90 14.06
N PRO A 80 5.50 40.24 14.48
CA PRO A 80 6.29 41.30 13.86
C PRO A 80 6.66 40.93 12.41
N VAL A 81 6.47 41.88 11.49
CA VAL A 81 6.93 41.78 10.10
C VAL A 81 8.30 42.46 10.02
N GLU A 82 9.38 41.68 9.94
CA GLU A 82 10.67 42.19 9.48
C GLU A 82 10.85 41.84 7.99
N PRO A 83 11.27 42.79 7.13
CA PRO A 83 11.57 42.51 5.73
C PRO A 83 12.95 41.83 5.61
N PRO A 84 13.12 40.79 4.78
CA PRO A 84 14.41 40.15 4.61
C PRO A 84 15.34 41.01 3.73
N SER A 85 16.47 41.40 4.31
CA SER A 85 17.67 41.85 3.61
C SER A 85 18.32 40.68 2.86
N GLU A 86 18.68 40.88 1.59
CA GLU A 86 19.69 40.02 0.92
C GLU A 86 21.08 40.26 1.57
N PRO A 87 21.92 39.22 1.69
CA PRO A 87 22.84 38.87 0.59
C PRO A 87 23.03 37.36 0.34
N ALA A 88 23.43 37.02 -0.90
CA ALA A 88 23.86 35.69 -1.38
C ALA A 88 25.17 35.19 -0.70
N PRO A 89 25.75 34.01 -1.02
CA PRO A 89 25.30 32.85 -1.82
C PRO A 89 25.44 31.50 -1.05
N GLU A 90 24.83 30.41 -1.50
CA GLU A 90 25.44 29.06 -1.51
C GLU A 90 24.50 28.00 -2.11
N LEU A 91 24.98 27.40 -3.21
CA LEU A 91 24.70 26.04 -3.66
C LEU A 91 23.22 25.62 -3.69
N VAL A 92 22.52 26.06 -4.75
CA VAL A 92 21.44 25.25 -5.32
C VAL A 92 22.08 23.99 -5.89
N ASP A 93 22.21 22.98 -5.03
CA ASP A 93 22.37 21.61 -5.50
C ASP A 93 21.01 21.26 -6.11
N ALA A 94 20.93 21.46 -7.43
CA ALA A 94 19.79 21.10 -8.23
C ALA A 94 19.46 19.65 -7.90
N SER A 95 18.39 19.45 -7.15
CA SER A 95 17.86 18.13 -6.85
C SER A 95 17.34 17.60 -8.17
N ILE A 96 18.23 16.97 -8.92
CA ILE A 96 17.94 16.17 -10.09
C ILE A 96 16.88 15.19 -9.62
N THR A 97 15.65 15.38 -10.10
CA THR A 97 14.58 14.39 -10.01
C THR A 97 15.00 13.22 -10.90
N ALA A 98 15.94 12.42 -10.40
CA ALA A 98 16.39 11.23 -11.06
C ALA A 98 15.27 10.18 -10.94
N PRO A 99 14.83 9.56 -12.05
CA PRO A 99 13.87 8.47 -11.99
C PRO A 99 14.45 7.34 -11.16
N ALA A 100 13.73 6.89 -10.13
CA ALA A 100 14.12 5.73 -9.33
C ALA A 100 14.27 4.52 -10.26
N ARG A 101 15.52 4.10 -10.50
CA ARG A 101 15.82 2.90 -11.29
C ARG A 101 15.26 1.69 -10.55
N ARG A 102 14.40 0.93 -11.23
CA ARG A 102 13.87 -0.32 -10.68
C ARG A 102 14.97 -1.37 -10.74
N LEU A 103 15.47 -1.78 -9.58
CA LEU A 103 16.53 -2.79 -9.42
C LEU A 103 16.17 -4.13 -10.09
N ASP A 104 14.87 -4.43 -10.22
CA ASP A 104 14.37 -5.64 -10.90
C ASP A 104 14.76 -5.73 -12.38
N GLY A 105 15.02 -4.59 -13.02
CA GLY A 105 15.43 -4.50 -14.42
C GLY A 105 16.93 -4.68 -14.66
N GLU A 106 17.76 -4.58 -13.62
CA GLU A 106 19.23 -4.62 -13.71
C GLU A 106 19.80 -6.01 -13.37
N ALA A 107 19.04 -6.84 -12.63
CA ALA A 107 19.46 -8.17 -12.22
C ALA A 107 19.19 -9.25 -13.30
N SER A 108 20.17 -10.09 -13.59
CA SER A 108 20.00 -11.29 -14.42
C SER A 108 18.98 -12.25 -13.79
N LEU A 109 18.41 -13.17 -14.59
CA LEU A 109 17.46 -14.17 -14.09
C LEU A 109 18.08 -15.02 -12.96
N GLU A 110 19.36 -15.38 -13.12
CA GLU A 110 20.14 -16.15 -12.15
C GLU A 110 20.29 -15.40 -10.82
N LEU A 111 20.61 -14.10 -10.89
CA LEU A 111 20.79 -13.27 -9.69
C LEU A 111 19.47 -13.04 -8.94
N ARG A 112 18.36 -12.92 -9.68
CA ARG A 112 17.01 -12.88 -9.09
C ARG A 112 16.65 -14.21 -8.41
N HIS A 113 17.00 -15.33 -9.04
CA HIS A 113 16.77 -16.65 -8.47
C HIS A 113 17.60 -16.87 -7.20
N GLU A 114 18.87 -16.47 -7.20
CA GLU A 114 19.76 -16.54 -6.03
C GLU A 114 19.25 -15.66 -4.88
N ALA A 115 18.89 -14.40 -5.16
CA ALA A 115 18.35 -13.49 -4.15
C ALA A 115 17.04 -14.03 -3.52
N LEU A 116 16.17 -14.65 -4.33
CA LEU A 116 14.96 -15.29 -3.83
C LEU A 116 15.28 -16.48 -2.90
N LEU A 117 16.22 -17.35 -3.29
CA LEU A 117 16.63 -18.48 -2.45
C LEU A 117 17.21 -18.02 -1.11
N LEU A 118 18.05 -16.99 -1.12
CA LEU A 118 18.61 -16.41 0.10
C LEU A 118 17.51 -15.87 1.01
N ALA A 119 16.58 -15.07 0.47
CA ALA A 119 15.47 -14.52 1.25
C ALA A 119 14.57 -15.59 1.87
N LEU A 120 14.35 -16.72 1.18
CA LEU A 120 13.56 -17.85 1.70
C LEU A 120 14.29 -18.60 2.82
N ILE A 121 15.62 -18.74 2.71
CA ILE A 121 16.45 -19.36 3.75
C ILE A 121 16.52 -18.47 5.00
N GLU A 122 16.71 -17.16 4.83
CA GLU A 122 16.75 -16.21 5.94
C GLU A 122 15.42 -16.17 6.72
N ARG A 123 14.30 -16.35 6.02
CA ARG A 123 12.97 -16.48 6.64
C ARG A 123 12.69 -17.86 7.21
N GLY A 124 13.60 -18.82 7.06
CA GLY A 124 13.46 -20.18 7.56
C GLY A 124 12.39 -21.01 6.84
N LEU A 125 11.96 -20.59 5.65
CA LEU A 125 10.89 -21.25 4.90
C LEU A 125 11.37 -22.47 4.12
N VAL A 126 12.64 -22.45 3.69
CA VAL A 126 13.28 -23.51 2.92
C VAL A 126 14.70 -23.66 3.42
N THR A 127 15.17 -24.89 3.61
CA THR A 127 16.58 -25.16 3.89
C THR A 127 17.34 -25.46 2.60
N ARG A 128 18.67 -25.34 2.66
CA ARG A 128 19.54 -25.74 1.54
C ARG A 128 19.37 -27.22 1.18
N ALA A 129 19.01 -28.07 2.14
CA ALA A 129 18.75 -29.49 1.90
C ALA A 129 17.47 -29.69 1.07
N ASP A 130 16.40 -28.99 1.41
CA ASP A 130 15.12 -29.05 0.70
C ASP A 130 15.26 -28.63 -0.77
N TYR A 131 16.05 -27.59 -1.01
CA TYR A 131 16.37 -27.14 -2.37
C TYR A 131 17.09 -28.23 -3.18
N LEU A 132 18.10 -28.89 -2.60
CA LEU A 132 18.85 -29.95 -3.28
C LEU A 132 17.99 -31.19 -3.55
N GLU A 133 17.07 -31.55 -2.64
CA GLU A 133 16.10 -32.61 -2.90
C GLU A 133 15.12 -32.27 -4.01
N ALA A 134 14.61 -31.04 -4.02
CA ALA A 134 13.73 -30.56 -5.08
C ALA A 134 14.42 -30.58 -6.45
N LEU A 135 15.70 -30.18 -6.50
CA LEU A 135 16.52 -30.22 -7.71
C LEU A 135 16.73 -31.67 -8.21
N LYS A 136 17.07 -32.59 -7.30
CA LYS A 136 17.21 -34.03 -7.62
C LYS A 136 15.92 -34.62 -8.18
N ARG A 137 14.77 -34.26 -7.60
CA ARG A 137 13.45 -34.72 -8.07
C ARG A 137 13.10 -34.18 -9.46
N LEU A 138 13.52 -32.95 -9.78
CA LEU A 138 13.32 -32.36 -11.11
C LEU A 138 14.19 -33.06 -12.15
N LEU A 139 15.49 -33.20 -11.89
CA LEU A 139 16.42 -33.89 -12.79
C LEU A 139 16.07 -35.37 -12.98
N GLY A 140 15.60 -36.04 -11.93
CA GLY A 140 15.14 -37.43 -12.00
C GLY A 140 13.80 -37.63 -12.72
N ARG A 141 13.11 -36.56 -13.11
CA ARG A 141 11.88 -36.60 -13.94
C ARG A 141 12.14 -36.26 -15.41
N GLU A 142 13.29 -35.70 -15.74
CA GLU A 142 13.68 -35.34 -17.11
C GLU A 142 14.54 -36.41 -17.80
N GLY A 143 14.85 -37.52 -17.11
CA GLY A 143 15.46 -38.73 -17.67
C GLY A 143 14.49 -39.90 -17.72
#